data_AF-A0A286B2X1-F1
#
_entry.id   AF-A0A286B2X1-F1
#
_cell.length_a   1.000
_cell.length_b   1.000
_cell.length_c   1.000
_cell.angle_alpha   90.00
_cell.angle_beta   90.00
_cell.angle_gamma   90.00
#
_symmetry.space_group_name_H-M   'P 1'
#
loop_
_entity.id
_entity.type
_entity.pdbx_description
1 polymer ?
#
loop_
_entity_poly.entity_id
_entity_poly.type
_entity_poly.pdbx_seq_one_letter_code
_entity_poly.pdbx_strand_id
1 'polypeptide(L)'
;METMNTTDNPSPKTDLAVTHVLAQLLEKLEHSPVPVGAEQYRSVVEHLVHEFEDVEQGAELGRLLDAYPAAAEVYENLNYKHAGLCRSALDASLAAEISAREAIARAMRSA
;
A
#
# COMPACT_ATOMS: atom_id res chain seq x y z
N MET A 1 -2.07 -35.23 -31.38
CA MET A 1 -1.28 -33.99 -31.19
C MET A 1 -2.23 -32.99 -30.55
N GLU A 2 -2.25 -32.97 -29.22
CA GLU A 2 -3.06 -32.02 -28.45
C GLU A 2 -2.37 -30.67 -28.43
N THR A 3 -3.09 -29.63 -28.85
CA THR A 3 -2.64 -28.24 -28.80
C THR A 3 -2.91 -27.68 -27.41
N MET A 4 -1.83 -27.42 -26.72
CA MET A 4 -1.69 -26.80 -25.40
C MET A 4 -2.41 -25.44 -25.35
N ASN A 5 -3.45 -25.30 -24.53
CA ASN A 5 -4.08 -24.01 -24.23
C ASN A 5 -3.14 -23.22 -23.31
N THR A 6 -2.54 -22.17 -23.86
CA THR A 6 -1.79 -21.16 -23.11
C THR A 6 -2.77 -20.38 -22.24
N THR A 7 -2.58 -20.45 -20.93
CA THR A 7 -3.30 -19.68 -19.92
C THR A 7 -3.15 -18.18 -20.22
N ASP A 8 -4.25 -17.51 -20.53
CA ASP A 8 -4.31 -16.04 -20.60
C ASP A 8 -3.95 -15.48 -19.23
N ASN A 9 -2.82 -14.80 -19.13
CA ASN A 9 -2.46 -14.05 -17.94
C ASN A 9 -3.21 -12.71 -18.02
N PRO A 10 -4.13 -12.37 -17.09
CA PRO A 10 -4.86 -11.12 -17.17
C PRO A 10 -3.85 -9.95 -17.12
N SER A 11 -4.04 -9.00 -18.04
CA SER A 11 -3.25 -7.77 -18.05
C SER A 11 -3.55 -6.96 -16.79
N PRO A 12 -2.55 -6.30 -16.17
CA PRO A 12 -2.78 -5.50 -14.97
C PRO A 12 -3.89 -4.47 -15.22
N LYS A 13 -4.80 -4.31 -14.26
CA LYS A 13 -5.88 -3.32 -14.37
C LYS A 13 -5.30 -1.93 -14.14
N THR A 14 -5.36 -1.09 -15.17
CA THR A 14 -5.02 0.35 -15.05
C THR A 14 -6.18 1.16 -14.45
N ASP A 15 -7.41 0.62 -14.45
CA ASP A 15 -8.59 1.29 -13.89
C ASP A 15 -8.69 1.07 -12.36
N LEU A 16 -8.36 2.10 -11.60
CA LEU A 16 -8.39 2.13 -10.14
C LEU A 16 -9.75 2.51 -9.55
N ALA A 17 -10.80 2.68 -10.35
CA ALA A 17 -12.09 3.19 -9.87
C ALA A 17 -12.68 2.32 -8.74
N VAL A 18 -12.64 0.98 -8.89
CA VAL A 18 -13.13 0.05 -7.87
C VAL A 18 -12.26 0.09 -6.62
N THR A 19 -10.93 0.05 -6.79
CA THR A 19 -9.95 0.18 -5.70
C THR A 19 -10.16 1.46 -4.90
N HIS A 20 -10.43 2.58 -5.58
CA HIS A 20 -10.69 3.87 -4.95
C HIS A 20 -11.96 3.85 -4.09
N VAL A 21 -13.05 3.27 -4.61
CA VAL A 21 -14.30 3.15 -3.87
C VAL A 21 -14.13 2.26 -2.63
N LEU A 22 -13.43 1.14 -2.78
CA LEU A 22 -13.16 0.23 -1.67
C LEU A 22 -12.23 0.85 -0.61
N ALA A 23 -11.20 1.58 -1.03
CA ALA A 23 -10.30 2.31 -0.14
C ALA A 23 -11.06 3.40 0.66
N GLN A 24 -11.88 4.20 -0.02
CA GLN A 24 -12.73 5.18 0.65
C GLN A 24 -13.72 4.52 1.62
N LEU A 25 -14.30 3.38 1.23
CA LEU A 25 -15.23 2.65 2.09
C LEU A 25 -14.52 2.15 3.36
N LEU A 26 -13.36 1.52 3.21
CA LEU A 26 -12.55 1.04 4.33
C LEU A 26 -12.19 2.19 5.28
N GLU A 27 -11.73 3.32 4.74
CA GLU A 27 -11.39 4.52 5.53
C GLU A 27 -12.57 5.01 6.39
N LYS A 28 -13.78 4.97 5.83
CA LYS A 28 -15.01 5.34 6.55
C LYS A 28 -15.39 4.33 7.62
N LEU A 29 -15.10 3.03 7.40
CA LEU A 29 -15.34 2.00 8.42
C LEU A 29 -14.37 2.14 9.59
N GLU A 30 -13.09 2.40 9.33
CA GLU A 30 -12.07 2.66 10.35
C GLU A 30 -12.40 3.88 11.22
N HIS A 31 -12.94 4.94 10.60
CA HIS A 31 -13.32 6.18 11.30
C HIS A 31 -14.78 6.19 11.77
N SER A 32 -15.47 5.04 11.72
CA SER A 32 -16.88 4.97 12.11
C SER A 32 -17.04 5.22 13.62
N PRO A 33 -17.91 6.17 14.03
CA PRO A 33 -18.20 6.40 15.44
C PRO A 33 -19.11 5.32 16.04
N VAL A 34 -19.68 4.44 15.20
CA VAL A 34 -20.51 3.31 15.61
C VAL A 34 -19.80 1.99 15.31
N PRO A 35 -20.00 0.94 16.14
CA PRO A 35 -19.42 -0.36 15.87
C PRO A 35 -19.82 -0.90 14.49
N VAL A 36 -18.83 -1.25 13.69
CA VAL A 36 -19.00 -1.90 12.39
C VAL A 36 -19.05 -3.42 12.60
N GLY A 37 -19.94 -4.11 11.88
CA GLY A 37 -19.99 -5.57 11.92
C GLY A 37 -18.70 -6.18 11.36
N ALA A 38 -18.12 -7.14 12.08
CA ALA A 38 -16.84 -7.75 11.69
C ALA A 38 -16.88 -8.39 10.29
N GLU A 39 -18.01 -8.98 9.91
CA GLU A 39 -18.21 -9.59 8.58
C GLU A 39 -18.19 -8.54 7.46
N GLN A 40 -18.81 -7.38 7.69
CA GLN A 40 -18.82 -6.29 6.73
C GLN A 40 -17.41 -5.73 6.53
N TYR A 41 -16.71 -5.47 7.63
CA TYR A 41 -15.34 -5.01 7.60
C TYR A 41 -14.44 -5.98 6.82
N ARG A 42 -14.53 -7.27 7.16
CA ARG A 42 -13.76 -8.34 6.52
C ARG A 42 -14.04 -8.42 5.03
N SER A 43 -15.31 -8.33 4.62
CA SER A 43 -15.69 -8.39 3.20
C SER A 43 -15.08 -7.24 2.39
N VAL A 44 -15.01 -6.03 2.95
CA VAL A 44 -14.39 -4.88 2.28
C VAL A 44 -12.88 -5.09 2.15
N VAL A 45 -12.22 -5.55 3.20
CA VAL A 45 -10.77 -5.81 3.18
C VAL A 45 -10.42 -6.94 2.19
N GLU A 46 -11.16 -8.05 2.19
CA GLU A 46 -10.92 -9.17 1.26
C GLU A 46 -11.08 -8.74 -0.20
N HIS A 47 -12.07 -7.90 -0.51
CA HIS A 47 -12.25 -7.38 -1.87
C HIS A 47 -11.13 -6.39 -2.24
N LEU A 48 -10.73 -5.52 -1.31
CA LEU A 48 -9.63 -4.59 -1.54
C LEU A 48 -8.30 -5.34 -1.80
N VAL A 49 -8.05 -6.43 -1.06
CA VAL A 49 -6.89 -7.31 -1.29
C VAL A 49 -6.91 -7.89 -2.71
N HIS A 50 -8.05 -8.42 -3.16
CA HIS A 50 -8.19 -8.95 -4.51
C HIS A 50 -7.90 -7.89 -5.59
N GLU A 51 -8.41 -6.66 -5.41
CA GLU A 51 -8.11 -5.59 -6.37
C GLU A 51 -6.63 -5.17 -6.35
N PHE A 52 -5.91 -5.33 -5.24
CA PHE A 52 -4.47 -5.08 -5.17
C PHE A 52 -3.60 -6.19 -5.79
N GLU A 53 -4.13 -7.39 -6.03
CA GLU A 53 -3.36 -8.45 -6.73
C GLU A 53 -3.15 -8.11 -8.20
N ASP A 54 -4.12 -7.45 -8.83
CA ASP A 54 -4.13 -7.11 -10.26
C ASP A 54 -3.67 -5.67 -10.58
N VAL A 55 -3.37 -4.88 -9.56
CA VAL A 55 -3.12 -3.44 -9.73
C VAL A 55 -1.73 -3.15 -10.29
N GLU A 56 -1.66 -2.27 -11.28
CA GLU A 56 -0.37 -1.79 -11.79
C GLU A 56 0.29 -0.85 -10.75
N GLN A 57 1.54 -1.15 -10.40
CA GLN A 57 2.34 -0.26 -9.55
C GLN A 57 2.67 1.04 -10.31
N GLY A 58 2.34 2.18 -9.72
CA GLY A 58 2.59 3.47 -10.36
C GLY A 58 2.17 4.67 -9.53
N ALA A 59 2.36 5.86 -10.09
CA ALA A 59 2.09 7.13 -9.41
C ALA A 59 0.61 7.32 -9.03
N GLU A 60 -0.32 6.75 -9.80
CA GLU A 60 -1.76 6.80 -9.50
C GLU A 60 -2.09 5.96 -8.26
N LEU A 61 -1.55 4.74 -8.18
CA LEU A 61 -1.68 3.89 -6.99
C LEU A 61 -1.04 4.56 -5.77
N GLY A 62 0.15 5.14 -5.93
CA GLY A 62 0.80 5.90 -4.86
C GLY A 62 -0.11 7.02 -4.32
N ARG A 63 -0.69 7.84 -5.19
CA ARG A 63 -1.63 8.91 -4.80
C ARG A 63 -2.88 8.39 -4.11
N LEU A 64 -3.44 7.27 -4.56
CA LEU A 64 -4.59 6.63 -3.91
C LEU A 64 -4.22 6.22 -2.48
N LEU A 65 -3.10 5.53 -2.32
CA LEU A 65 -2.69 5.04 -1.01
C LEU A 65 -2.22 6.18 -0.08
N ASP A 66 -1.76 7.32 -0.60
CA ASP A 66 -1.48 8.51 0.20
C ASP A 66 -2.77 9.19 0.70
N ALA A 67 -3.87 9.05 -0.05
CA ALA A 67 -5.18 9.60 0.31
C ALA A 67 -5.96 8.73 1.31
N TYR A 68 -5.69 7.41 1.35
CA TYR A 68 -6.42 6.44 2.18
C TYR A 68 -5.46 5.60 3.03
N PRO A 69 -5.10 6.06 4.24
CA PRO A 69 -4.22 5.34 5.16
C PRO A 69 -4.63 3.90 5.46
N ALA A 70 -5.93 3.61 5.61
CA ALA A 70 -6.36 2.24 5.89
C ALA A 70 -6.06 1.28 4.72
N ALA A 71 -6.21 1.78 3.48
CA ALA A 71 -5.87 1.02 2.28
C ALA A 71 -4.35 0.87 2.10
N ALA A 72 -3.58 1.88 2.51
CA ALA A 72 -2.11 1.82 2.54
C ALA A 72 -1.62 0.66 3.42
N GLU A 73 -2.16 0.53 4.63
CA GLU A 73 -1.76 -0.54 5.56
C GLU A 73 -2.06 -1.93 4.99
N VAL A 74 -3.22 -2.12 4.36
CA VAL A 74 -3.57 -3.39 3.70
C VAL A 74 -2.59 -3.71 2.56
N TYR A 75 -2.30 -2.72 1.71
CA TYR A 75 -1.36 -2.88 0.60
C TYR A 75 0.06 -3.20 1.08
N GLU A 76 0.53 -2.52 2.13
CA GLU A 76 1.84 -2.76 2.75
C GLU A 76 1.92 -4.16 3.37
N ASN A 77 0.88 -4.59 4.09
CA ASN A 77 0.82 -5.94 4.67
C ASN A 77 0.86 -7.04 3.60
N LEU A 78 0.18 -6.84 2.47
CA LEU A 78 0.21 -7.77 1.34
C LEU A 78 1.62 -7.85 0.72
N ASN A 79 2.28 -6.71 0.57
CA ASN A 79 3.59 -6.59 -0.06
C ASN A 79 4.76 -6.63 0.94
N TYR A 80 4.51 -7.01 2.19
CA TYR A 80 5.49 -6.98 3.28
C TYR A 80 6.79 -7.71 2.93
N LYS A 81 6.68 -8.84 2.22
CA LYS A 81 7.83 -9.65 1.78
C LYS A 81 8.71 -8.96 0.74
N HIS A 82 8.18 -7.96 0.03
CA HIS A 82 8.85 -7.26 -1.05
C HIS A 82 9.34 -5.86 -0.67
N ALA A 83 8.63 -5.15 0.22
CA ALA A 83 8.92 -3.74 0.55
C ALA A 83 9.16 -3.44 2.05
N GLY A 84 8.97 -4.41 2.96
CA GLY A 84 8.98 -4.13 4.40
C GLY A 84 7.76 -3.31 4.86
N LEU A 85 7.83 -2.72 6.06
CA LEU A 85 6.71 -2.01 6.72
C LEU A 85 6.43 -0.59 6.20
N CYS A 86 7.24 -0.06 5.29
CA CYS A 86 7.13 1.34 4.89
C CYS A 86 7.11 1.49 3.37
N ARG A 87 6.02 2.05 2.83
CA ARG A 87 6.00 2.70 1.50
C ARG A 87 6.80 4.00 1.48
N SER A 88 7.28 4.48 2.63
CA SER A 88 8.13 5.68 2.70
C SER A 88 9.34 5.49 1.79
N ALA A 89 9.70 6.55 1.06
CA ALA A 89 10.86 6.51 0.17
C ALA A 89 12.06 6.13 1.03
N LEU A 90 12.58 4.92 0.82
CA LEU A 90 13.80 4.41 1.46
C LEU A 90 14.90 5.47 1.37
N ASP A 91 14.96 6.18 0.24
CA ASP A 91 15.89 7.28 0.00
C ASP A 91 15.71 8.47 0.95
N ALA A 92 14.48 8.88 1.23
CA ALA A 92 14.21 9.99 2.17
C ALA A 92 14.57 9.58 3.61
N SER A 93 14.22 8.36 4.00
CA SER A 93 14.56 7.81 5.32
C SER A 93 16.07 7.63 5.49
N LEU A 94 16.75 7.11 4.46
CA LEU A 94 18.21 6.95 4.43
C LEU A 94 18.93 8.29 4.44
N ALA A 95 18.45 9.27 3.66
CA ALA A 95 19.02 10.62 3.64
C ALA A 95 18.87 11.32 5.00
N ALA A 96 17.73 11.16 5.67
CA ALA A 96 17.52 11.67 7.03
C ALA A 96 18.49 11.02 8.02
N GLU A 97 18.67 9.70 7.96
CA GLU A 97 19.59 8.95 8.82
C GLU A 97 21.06 9.40 8.62
N ILE A 98 21.51 9.51 7.35
CA ILE A 98 22.85 10.02 7.02
C ILE A 98 23.03 11.44 7.57
N SER A 99 22.07 12.32 7.33
CA SER A 99 22.12 13.72 7.79
C SER A 99 22.19 13.83 9.31
N ALA A 100 21.41 13.01 10.03
CA ALA A 100 21.42 12.95 11.49
C ALA A 100 22.79 12.47 12.01
N ARG A 101 23.32 11.39 11.42
CA ARG A 101 24.64 10.85 11.78
C ARG A 101 25.75 11.87 11.58
N GLU A 102 25.72 12.60 10.48
CA GLU A 102 26.69 13.66 10.22
C GLU A 102 26.59 14.81 11.23
N ALA A 103 25.37 15.23 11.59
CA ALA A 103 25.15 16.28 12.57
C ALA A 103 25.69 15.89 13.95
N ILE A 104 25.41 14.67 14.41
CA ILE A 104 25.95 14.11 15.66
C ILE A 104 27.48 14.09 15.61
N ALA A 105 28.06 13.59 14.51
CA ALA A 105 29.51 13.50 14.37
C ALA A 105 30.18 14.90 14.37
N ARG A 106 29.54 15.93 13.79
CA ARG A 106 30.01 17.32 13.87
C ARG A 106 29.98 17.85 15.30
N ALA A 107 28.87 17.63 16.02
CA ALA A 107 28.73 18.05 17.40
C ALA A 107 29.80 17.41 18.31
N MET A 108 30.07 16.11 18.14
CA MET A 108 31.11 15.39 18.90
C MET A 108 32.54 15.87 18.62
N ARG A 109 32.83 16.41 17.43
CA ARG A 109 34.15 16.97 17.09
C ARG A 109 34.33 18.42 17.56
N SER A 110 33.22 19.09 17.87
CA SER A 110 33.18 20.50 18.28
C SER A 110 33.11 20.66 19.80
N ALA A 111 33.02 19.54 20.53
CA ALA A 111 33.11 19.41 21.98
C ALA A 111 34.52 18.95 22.39
#